data_AF-A0A350C6J2-F1
#
_entry.id   AF-A0A350C6J2-F1
#
_cell.length_a   1.000
_cell.length_b   1.000
_cell.length_c   1.000
_cell.angle_alpha   90.00
_cell.angle_beta   90.00
_cell.angle_gamma   90.00
#
_symmetry.space_group_name_H-M   'P 1'
#
loop_
_entity.id
_entity.type
_entity.pdbx_description
1 polymer ?
#
loop_
_entity_poly.entity_id
_entity_poly.type
_entity_poly.pdbx_seq_one_letter_code
_entity_poly.pdbx_strand_id
1 'polypeptide(L)' 'MNSTGKPRGRPKKENKLLQEARDFKKSKLPKDKPLTARIYLAGQALAGLLSNRQGFSRSEEIRREAYDWADRMLEED' A
#
# COMPACT_ATOMS: atom_id res chain seq x y z
N MET A 1 -15.75 -49.54 39.43
CA MET A 1 -14.43 -48.87 39.37
C MET A 1 -14.42 -48.05 38.08
N ASN A 2 -14.67 -46.74 38.12
CA ASN A 2 -14.73 -45.93 36.88
C ASN A 2 -13.71 -44.79 36.97
N SER A 3 -12.63 -44.89 36.18
CA SER A 3 -11.56 -43.90 36.13
C SER A 3 -11.92 -42.77 35.15
N THR A 4 -12.26 -41.59 35.66
CA THR A 4 -12.42 -40.37 34.86
C THR A 4 -11.07 -39.66 34.72
N GLY A 5 -10.17 -40.24 33.93
CA GLY A 5 -8.89 -39.61 33.59
C GLY A 5 -8.99 -38.80 32.30
N LYS A 6 -9.25 -37.48 32.37
CA LYS A 6 -9.08 -36.60 31.19
C LYS A 6 -7.60 -36.57 30.82
N PRO A 7 -7.21 -36.79 29.54
CA PRO A 7 -5.82 -36.72 29.14
C PRO A 7 -5.32 -35.29 29.32
N ARG A 8 -4.32 -35.11 30.18
CA ARG A 8 -3.62 -33.83 30.34
C ARG A 8 -2.73 -33.61 29.12
N GLY A 9 -3.32 -33.07 28.06
CA GLY A 9 -2.59 -32.66 26.86
C GLY A 9 -1.55 -31.58 27.18
N ARG A 10 -0.37 -31.70 26.57
CA ARG A 10 0.70 -30.70 26.67
C ARG A 10 0.15 -29.33 26.24
N PRO A 11 0.31 -28.26 27.04
CA PRO A 11 -0.12 -26.93 26.61
C PRO A 11 0.62 -26.57 25.32
N LYS A 12 -0.13 -26.11 24.30
CA LYS A 12 0.46 -25.63 23.04
C LYS A 12 1.42 -24.50 23.38
N LYS A 13 2.68 -24.64 22.98
CA LYS A 13 3.68 -23.57 23.10
C LYS A 13 3.33 -22.51 22.07
N GLU A 14 2.55 -21.51 22.47
CA GLU A 14 2.26 -20.35 21.63
C GLU A 14 3.56 -19.58 21.40
N ASN A 15 4.02 -19.54 20.14
CA ASN A 15 5.21 -18.81 19.75
C ASN A 15 4.88 -17.31 19.70
N LYS A 16 4.88 -16.67 20.87
CA LYS A 16 4.64 -15.24 21.04
C LYS A 16 5.58 -14.38 20.17
N LEU A 17 6.84 -14.79 20.05
CA LEU A 17 7.84 -14.13 19.20
C LEU A 17 7.45 -14.12 17.71
N LEU A 18 6.80 -15.17 17.22
CA LEU A 18 6.36 -15.25 15.82
C LEU A 18 5.17 -14.32 15.56
N GLN A 19 4.27 -14.17 16.54
CA GLN A 19 3.19 -13.20 16.47
C GLN A 19 3.75 -11.77 16.47
N GLU A 20 4.65 -11.45 17.41
CA GLU A 20 5.29 -10.13 17.49
C GLU A 20 6.01 -9.76 16.19
N ALA A 21 6.75 -10.69 15.59
CA ALA A 21 7.42 -10.47 14.31
C ALA A 21 6.43 -10.22 13.15
N ARG A 22 5.29 -10.93 13.12
CA ARG A 22 4.24 -10.73 12.10
C ARG A 22 3.56 -9.37 12.26
N ASP A 23 3.30 -8.94 13.49
CA ASP A 23 2.63 -7.68 13.77
C ASP A 23 3.56 -6.49 13.51
N PHE A 24 4.85 -6.62 13.82
CA PHE A 24 5.86 -5.65 13.40
C PHE A 24 5.90 -5.51 11.88
N LYS A 25 5.93 -6.63 11.14
CA LYS A 25 5.89 -6.59 9.67
C LYS A 25 4.65 -5.86 9.18
N LYS A 26 3.45 -6.21 9.65
CA LYS A 26 2.19 -5.54 9.28
C LYS A 26 2.20 -4.04 9.56
N SER A 27 2.76 -3.60 10.69
CA SER A 27 2.86 -2.17 11.03
C SER A 27 3.78 -1.37 10.10
N LYS A 28 4.77 -2.04 9.50
CA LYS A 28 5.77 -1.43 8.62
C LYS A 28 5.39 -1.50 7.15
N LEU A 29 4.36 -2.27 6.78
CA LEU A 29 3.85 -2.23 5.41
C LEU A 29 3.19 -0.86 5.17
N PRO A 30 3.63 -0.10 4.16
CA PRO A 30 2.87 1.07 3.73
C PRO A 30 1.47 0.58 3.36
N LYS A 31 0.45 1.21 3.95
CA LYS A 31 -0.94 0.89 3.61
C LYS A 31 -1.12 1.14 2.12
N ASP A 32 -1.73 0.19 1.42
CA ASP A 32 -2.12 0.38 0.04
C ASP A 32 -2.99 1.63 -0.06
N LYS A 33 -2.48 2.64 -0.75
CA LYS A 33 -3.25 3.86 -0.98
C LYS A 33 -4.34 3.49 -2.00
N PRO A 34 -5.62 3.77 -1.71
CA PRO A 34 -6.68 3.50 -2.66
C PRO A 34 -6.41 4.28 -3.95
N LEU A 35 -6.64 3.64 -5.10
CA LEU A 35 -6.55 4.29 -6.40
C LEU A 35 -7.75 5.23 -6.55
N THR A 36 -7.53 6.52 -6.30
CA THR A 36 -8.54 7.56 -6.54
C THR A 36 -8.52 8.00 -8.00
N ALA A 37 -9.64 8.55 -8.49
CA ALA A 37 -9.73 9.08 -9.86
C ALA A 37 -8.61 10.09 -10.15
N ARG A 38 -8.33 10.99 -9.19
CA ARG A 38 -7.21 11.94 -9.25
C ARG A 38 -5.85 11.27 -9.46
N ILE A 39 -5.53 10.22 -8.69
CA ILE A 39 -4.25 9.50 -8.81
C ILE A 39 -4.17 8.76 -10.14
N TYR A 40 -5.28 8.20 -10.60
CA TYR A 40 -5.35 7.50 -11.88
C TYR A 40 -5.10 8.47 -13.05
N LEU A 41 -5.83 9.59 -13.10
CA LEU A 41 -5.68 10.62 -14.13
C LEU A 41 -4.29 11.26 -14.09
N ALA A 42 -3.77 11.57 -12.88
CA ALA A 42 -2.41 12.07 -12.74
C ALA A 42 -1.37 11.06 -13.26
N GLY A 43 -1.58 9.76 -13.03
CA GLY A 43 -0.74 8.70 -13.57
C GLY A 43 -0.75 8.66 -15.11
N GLN A 44 -1.92 8.81 -15.72
CA GLN A 44 -2.06 8.87 -17.18
C GLN A 44 -1.36 10.11 -17.76
N ALA A 45 -1.59 11.29 -17.17
CA ALA A 45 -0.93 12.53 -17.58
C ALA A 45 0.60 12.43 -17.42
N LEU A 46 1.08 11.84 -16.32
CA LEU A 46 2.51 11.64 -16.06
C LEU A 46 3.16 10.72 -17.11
N ALA A 47 2.48 9.65 -17.53
CA ALA A 47 2.98 8.78 -18.60
C ALA A 47 3.15 9.53 -19.93
N GLY A 48 2.20 10.42 -20.27
CA GLY A 48 2.30 11.31 -21.43
C GLY A 48 3.46 12.31 -21.32
N LEU A 49 3.60 12.96 -20.16
CA LEU A 49 4.66 13.94 -19.92
C LEU A 49 6.07 13.31 -19.93
N LEU A 50 6.21 12.07 -19.43
CA LEU A 50 7.47 11.34 -19.43
C LEU A 50 7.84 10.79 -20.81
N SER A 51 6.87 10.31 -21.59
CA SER A 51 7.14 9.74 -22.91
C SER A 51 7.55 10.78 -23.95
N ASN A 52 7.10 12.03 -23.80
CA ASN A 52 7.34 13.10 -24.77
C ASN A 52 8.63 13.89 -24.51
N ARG A 53 9.43 13.56 -23.47
CA ARG A 53 10.64 14.33 -23.12
C ARG A 53 11.94 13.60 -23.41
N GLN A 54 12.84 14.28 -24.14
CA GLN A 54 14.26 13.96 -24.17
C GLN A 54 15.02 14.88 -23.19
N GLY A 55 15.50 14.34 -22.07
CA GLY A 55 16.44 15.04 -21.18
C GLY A 55 16.14 15.00 -19.69
N PHE A 56 17.07 15.54 -18.91
CA PHE A 56 16.99 15.63 -17.44
C PHE A 56 16.10 16.82 -17.06
N SER A 57 14.87 16.55 -16.66
CA SER A 57 13.99 17.57 -16.11
C SER A 57 13.65 17.28 -14.65
N ARG A 58 13.34 18.34 -13.91
CA ARG A 58 13.09 18.26 -12.48
C ARG A 58 11.81 17.48 -12.25
N SER A 59 11.94 16.26 -11.73
CA SER A 59 10.82 15.32 -11.51
C SER A 59 9.67 15.91 -10.70
N GLU A 60 9.96 16.85 -9.79
CA GLU A 60 8.95 17.59 -9.02
C GLU A 60 8.03 18.45 -9.89
N GLU A 61 8.56 19.11 -10.92
CA GLU A 61 7.76 19.95 -11.81
C GLU A 61 6.82 19.09 -12.67
N ILE A 62 7.32 17.96 -13.17
CA ILE A 62 6.53 16.99 -13.94
C ILE A 62 5.40 16.43 -13.08
N ARG A 63 5.71 16.09 -11.83
CA ARG A 63 4.69 15.60 -10.90
C ARG A 63 3.61 16.65 -10.67
N ARG A 64 4.00 17.92 -10.43
CA ARG A 64 3.04 19.00 -10.22
C ARG A 64 2.14 19.18 -11.43
N GLU A 65 2.72 19.25 -12.63
CA GLU A 65 1.99 19.40 -13.88
C GLU A 65 1.00 18.25 -14.10
N ALA A 66 1.39 17.00 -13.82
CA ALA A 66 0.50 15.85 -13.93
C ALA A 66 -0.71 15.92 -12.98
N TYR A 67 -0.52 16.41 -11.75
CA TYR A 67 -1.64 16.62 -10.83
C TYR A 67 -2.52 17.80 -11.23
N ASP A 68 -1.94 18.88 -11.76
CA ASP A 68 -2.70 20.03 -12.27
C ASP A 68 -3.62 19.60 -13.44
N TRP A 69 -3.13 18.72 -14.33
CA TRP A 69 -3.95 18.12 -15.40
C TRP A 69 -5.07 17.24 -14.85
N ALA A 70 -4.79 16.42 -13.85
CA ALA A 70 -5.79 15.58 -13.21
C ALA A 70 -6.89 16.42 -12.54
N ASP A 71 -6.52 17.53 -11.91
CA ASP A 71 -7.48 18.42 -11.26
C ASP A 71 -8.39 19.10 -12.29
N ARG A 72 -7.85 19.59 -13.42
CA ARG A 72 -8.68 20.13 -14.52
C ARG A 72 -9.68 19.11 -15.08
N MET A 73 -9.23 17.87 -15.28
CA MET A 73 -10.11 16.81 -15.79
C MET A 73 -11.25 16.45 -14.82
N LEU A 74 -11.06 16.66 -13.51
CA LEU A 74 -12.10 16.46 -12.50
C LEU A 74 -13.01 17.67 -12.33
N GLU A 75 -12.58 18.87 -12.74
CA GLU A 75 -13.39 20.10 -12.73
C GLU A 75 -14.31 20.19 -13.95
N GLU A 76 -13.97 19.49 -15.04
CA GLU A 76 -14.78 19.45 -16.27
C GLU A 76 -15.91 18.40 -16.24
N ASP A 77 -15.92 17.49 -15.26
CA ASP A 77 -17.00 16.51 -14.97
C ASP A 77 -18.02 17.06 -13.95
#